data_AF-V5F6B0-F1
#
_entry.id   AF-V5F6B0-F1
#
_cell.length_a   1.000
_cell.length_b   1.000
_cell.length_c   1.000
_cell.angle_alpha   90.00
_cell.angle_beta   90.00
_cell.angle_gamma   90.00
#
_symmetry.space_group_name_H-M   'P 1'
#
loop_
_entity.id
_entity.type
_entity.pdbx_description
1 polymer ?
#
loop_
_entity_poly.entity_id
_entity_poly.type
_entity_poly.pdbx_seq_one_letter_code
_entity_poly.pdbx_strand_id
1 'polypeptide(L)'
;MQDEQEMQDQLLEIVENQIESGEPKKVKETLMRLMMTGNSREDSVAMIGCAVAIEVFDVVNNGATFNEKRYAEHLERLPDLGFMEGE
;
A
#
# COMPACT_ATOMS: atom_id res chain seq x y z
N MET A 1 -1.54 -20.35 5.08
CA MET A 1 -0.13 -20.00 5.37
C MET A 1 0.64 -19.76 4.09
N GLN A 2 0.64 -20.70 3.14
CA GLN A 2 1.34 -20.50 1.86
C GLN A 2 0.68 -19.40 1.01
N ASP A 3 -0.65 -19.39 0.93
CA ASP A 3 -1.41 -18.39 0.16
C ASP A 3 -1.30 -16.95 0.73
N GLU A 4 -1.15 -16.82 2.05
CA GLU A 4 -1.05 -15.51 2.72
C GLU A 4 0.32 -14.87 2.48
N GLN A 5 1.38 -15.69 2.51
CA GLN A 5 2.74 -15.24 2.17
C GLN A 5 2.81 -14.83 0.69
N GLU A 6 2.24 -15.63 -0.22
CA GLU A 6 2.18 -15.29 -1.64
C GLU A 6 1.45 -13.98 -1.91
N MET A 7 0.33 -13.75 -1.22
CA MET A 7 -0.41 -12.48 -1.32
C MET A 7 0.44 -11.30 -0.83
N GLN A 8 1.15 -11.47 0.28
CA GLN A 8 2.05 -10.44 0.80
C GLN A 8 3.14 -10.09 -0.22
N ASP A 9 3.80 -11.09 -0.81
CA ASP A 9 4.85 -10.88 -1.82
C ASP A 9 4.32 -10.15 -3.06
N GLN A 10 3.11 -10.49 -3.52
CA GLN A 10 2.46 -9.80 -4.63
C GLN A 10 2.14 -8.33 -4.29
N LEU A 11 1.69 -8.05 -3.08
CA LEU A 11 1.42 -6.68 -2.63
C LEU A 11 2.71 -5.85 -2.60
N LEU A 12 3.81 -6.42 -2.10
CA LEU A 12 5.10 -5.75 -2.12
C LEU A 12 5.59 -5.52 -3.56
N GLU A 13 5.45 -6.50 -4.45
CA GLU A 13 5.78 -6.36 -5.87
C GLU A 13 4.97 -5.24 -6.55
N ILE A 14 3.66 -5.13 -6.26
CA ILE A 14 2.82 -4.03 -6.76
C ILE A 14 3.38 -2.67 -6.32
N VAL A 15 3.75 -2.54 -5.06
CA VAL A 15 4.29 -1.28 -4.52
C VAL A 15 5.65 -0.95 -5.15
N GLU A 16 6.52 -1.94 -5.29
CA GLU A 16 7.81 -1.75 -5.97
C GLU A 16 7.59 -1.28 -7.42
N ASN A 17 6.68 -1.89 -8.16
CA ASN A 17 6.32 -1.46 -9.51
C ASN A 17 5.78 -0.02 -9.55
N GLN A 18 4.95 0.38 -8.57
CA GLN A 18 4.47 1.77 -8.46
C GLN A 18 5.62 2.75 -8.18
N ILE A 19 6.60 2.35 -7.36
CA ILE A 19 7.82 3.13 -7.09
C ILE A 19 8.74 3.15 -8.32
N GLU A 20 8.86 2.10 -9.10
CA GLU A 20 9.70 2.11 -10.31
C GLU A 20 9.06 3.00 -11.38
N SER A 21 7.78 2.76 -11.67
CA SER A 21 6.98 3.53 -12.63
C SER A 21 6.86 5.01 -12.24
N GLY A 22 6.77 5.30 -10.93
CA GLY A 22 6.45 6.64 -10.43
C GLY A 22 4.98 7.01 -10.53
N GLU A 23 4.13 6.01 -10.75
CA GLU A 23 2.69 6.15 -10.82
C GLU A 23 2.02 5.17 -9.83
N PRO A 24 1.12 5.64 -8.95
CA PRO A 24 0.79 7.05 -8.74
C PRO A 24 1.93 7.80 -8.01
N LYS A 25 2.15 9.07 -8.36
CA LYS A 25 3.20 9.92 -7.74
C LYS A 25 3.15 9.93 -6.21
N LYS A 26 1.94 9.84 -5.66
CA LYS A 26 1.65 9.78 -4.23
C LYS A 26 2.41 8.66 -3.51
N VAL A 27 2.68 7.54 -4.16
CA VAL A 27 3.43 6.41 -3.59
C VAL A 27 4.88 6.79 -3.34
N LYS A 28 5.55 7.41 -4.31
CA LYS A 28 6.92 7.93 -4.15
C LYS A 28 7.00 9.00 -3.06
N GLU A 29 6.05 9.93 -3.06
CA GLU A 29 5.97 10.99 -2.04
C GLU A 29 5.80 10.40 -0.63
N THR A 30 4.96 9.36 -0.52
CA THR A 30 4.71 8.66 0.74
C THR A 30 5.93 7.89 1.21
N LEU A 31 6.60 7.16 0.32
CA LEU A 31 7.86 6.48 0.63
C LEU A 31 8.91 7.46 1.15
N MET A 32 9.11 8.58 0.44
CA MET A 32 10.07 9.61 0.87
C MET A 32 9.69 10.19 2.24
N ARG A 33 8.41 10.51 2.46
CA ARG A 33 7.91 11.02 3.73
C ARG A 33 8.22 10.06 4.88
N LEU A 34 7.87 8.78 4.72
CA LEU A 34 8.06 7.77 5.75
C LEU A 34 9.53 7.55 6.11
N MET A 35 10.41 7.54 5.10
CA MET A 35 11.86 7.43 5.33
C MET A 35 12.41 8.68 6.03
N MET A 36 11.96 9.88 5.65
CA MET A 36 12.39 11.13 6.30
C MET A 36 11.94 11.22 7.76
N THR A 37 10.84 10.56 8.13
CA THR A 37 10.35 10.49 9.52
C THR A 37 11.00 9.35 10.33
N GLY A 38 11.95 8.62 9.76
CA GLY A 38 12.77 7.63 10.47
C GLY A 38 12.37 6.16 10.26
N ASN A 39 11.44 5.85 9.34
CA ASN A 39 11.15 4.46 8.98
C ASN A 39 12.18 3.92 7.98
N SER A 40 12.45 2.62 8.03
CA SER A 40 13.26 1.96 7.01
C SER A 40 12.50 1.95 5.67
N ARG A 41 13.23 1.81 4.54
CA ARG A 41 12.58 1.64 3.23
C ARG A 41 11.69 0.40 3.22
N GLU A 42 12.18 -0.71 3.78
CA GLU A 42 11.45 -1.98 3.86
C GLU A 42 10.15 -1.82 4.66
N ASP A 43 10.21 -1.23 5.87
CA ASP A 43 9.02 -0.95 6.67
C ASP A 43 8.04 0.00 5.94
N SER A 44 8.56 1.01 5.26
CA SER A 44 7.74 1.97 4.51
C SER A 44 7.02 1.31 3.34
N VAL A 45 7.70 0.44 2.60
CA VAL A 45 7.11 -0.34 1.50
C VAL A 45 6.06 -1.31 2.04
N ALA A 46 6.31 -1.96 3.17
CA ALA A 46 5.33 -2.83 3.83
C ALA A 46 4.07 -2.05 4.26
N MET A 47 4.22 -0.86 4.84
CA MET A 47 3.08 0.01 5.20
C MET A 47 2.27 0.46 3.98
N ILE A 48 2.94 0.79 2.87
CA ILE A 48 2.27 1.09 1.60
C ILE A 48 1.57 -0.16 1.05
N GLY A 49 2.19 -1.33 1.23
CA GLY A 49 1.61 -2.64 0.93
C GLY A 49 0.27 -2.86 1.65
N CYS A 50 0.19 -2.52 2.94
CA CYS A 50 -1.07 -2.56 3.69
C CYS A 50 -2.14 -1.62 3.10
N ALA A 51 -1.76 -0.43 2.65
CA ALA A 51 -2.69 0.52 2.05
C ALA A 51 -3.25 0.03 0.70
N VAL A 52 -2.42 -0.57 -0.16
CA VAL A 52 -2.87 -1.11 -1.46
C VAL A 52 -3.64 -2.42 -1.30
N ALA A 53 -3.38 -3.19 -0.24
CA ALA A 53 -4.08 -4.44 0.06
C ALA A 53 -5.60 -4.27 0.17
N ILE A 54 -6.07 -3.15 0.74
CA ILE A 54 -7.51 -2.85 0.85
C ILE A 54 -8.15 -2.77 -0.53
N GLU A 55 -7.51 -2.08 -1.47
CA GLU A 55 -8.01 -1.95 -2.83
C GLU A 55 -7.93 -3.27 -3.61
N VAL A 56 -6.81 -3.99 -3.48
CA VAL A 56 -6.62 -5.29 -4.15
C VAL A 56 -7.65 -6.29 -3.63
N PHE A 57 -7.87 -6.33 -2.32
CA PHE A 57 -8.87 -7.20 -1.72
C PHE A 57 -10.28 -6.89 -2.24
N ASP A 58 -10.66 -5.61 -2.31
CA ASP A 58 -11.97 -5.21 -2.85
C ASP A 58 -12.13 -5.54 -4.34
N VAL A 59 -11.10 -5.34 -5.14
CA VAL A 59 -11.12 -5.70 -6.56
C VAL A 59 -11.29 -7.21 -6.73
N VAL A 60 -10.53 -8.01 -5.97
CA VAL A 60 -10.52 -9.48 -6.10
C VAL A 60 -11.77 -10.13 -5.52
N ASN A 61 -12.21 -9.71 -4.33
CA ASN A 61 -13.31 -10.38 -3.61
C ASN A 61 -14.68 -9.79 -3.93
N ASN A 62 -14.75 -8.47 -4.13
CA ASN A 62 -16.01 -7.76 -4.33
C ASN A 62 -16.24 -7.37 -5.80
N GLY A 63 -15.28 -7.64 -6.70
CA GLY A 63 -15.36 -7.25 -8.11
C GLY A 63 -15.41 -5.73 -8.30
N ALA A 64 -14.93 -4.98 -7.31
CA ALA A 64 -14.93 -3.53 -7.34
C ALA A 64 -13.89 -3.00 -8.35
N THR A 65 -14.02 -1.73 -8.71
CA THR A 65 -12.96 -1.00 -9.40
C THR A 65 -11.97 -0.45 -8.38
N PHE A 66 -10.67 -0.51 -8.68
CA PHE A 66 -9.62 0.05 -7.82
C PHE A 66 -9.91 1.53 -7.49
N ASN A 67 -9.99 1.88 -6.21
CA ASN A 67 -10.33 3.23 -5.79
C ASN A 67 -9.07 4.04 -5.51
N GLU A 68 -8.56 4.71 -6.55
CA GLU A 68 -7.34 5.54 -6.45
C GLU A 68 -7.44 6.64 -5.39
N LYS A 69 -8.65 7.20 -5.19
CA LYS A 69 -8.87 8.25 -4.20
C LYS A 69 -8.73 7.70 -2.78
N ARG A 70 -9.41 6.59 -2.47
CA ARG A 70 -9.32 5.93 -1.16
C ARG A 70 -7.88 5.46 -0.89
N TYR A 71 -7.21 4.90 -1.89
CA TYR A 71 -5.80 4.55 -1.78
C TYR A 71 -4.93 5.75 -1.42
N ALA A 72 -5.10 6.88 -2.12
CA ALA A 72 -4.36 8.11 -1.82
C ALA A 72 -4.63 8.62 -0.38
N GLU A 73 -5.87 8.55 0.09
CA GLU A 73 -6.24 8.91 1.47
C GLU A 73 -5.55 8.01 2.50
N HIS A 74 -5.45 6.70 2.25
CA HIS A 74 -4.71 5.77 3.12
C HIS A 74 -3.20 6.05 3.11
N LEU A 75 -2.61 6.32 1.94
CA LEU A 75 -1.21 6.71 1.81
C LEU A 75 -0.87 7.97 2.63
N GLU A 76 -1.80 8.91 2.77
CA GLU A 76 -1.60 10.13 3.59
C GLU A 76 -1.60 9.86 5.09
N ARG A 77 -2.31 8.83 5.54
CA ARG A 77 -2.42 8.49 6.97
C ARG A 77 -1.16 7.77 7.48
N LEU A 78 -0.42 7.09 6.59
CA LEU A 78 0.80 6.37 6.99
C LEU A 78 1.79 7.27 7.76
N PRO A 79 2.38 6.79 8.86
CA PRO A 79 2.44 5.38 9.29
C PRO A 79 1.23 4.91 10.13
N ASP A 80 0.21 5.74 10.33
CA ASP A 80 -1.02 5.33 11.02
C ASP A 80 -1.79 4.32 10.17
N LEU A 81 -1.94 3.11 10.72
CA LEU A 81 -2.64 1.98 10.11
C LEU A 81 -4.07 1.83 10.63
N GLY A 82 -4.61 2.83 11.34
CA GLY A 82 -5.96 2.76 11.94
C GLY A 82 -7.09 2.62 10.92
N PHE A 83 -6.81 2.86 9.63
CA PHE A 83 -7.74 2.56 8.54
C PHE A 83 -7.94 1.05 8.30
N MET A 84 -7.10 0.18 8.85
CA MET A 84 -7.28 -1.28 8.79
C MET A 84 -8.16 -1.84 9.90
N GLU A 85 -8.45 -1.09 10.96
CA GLU A 85 -9.23 -1.56 12.11
C GLU A 85 -10.75 -1.51 11.89
N GLY A 86 -11.22 -1.21 10.67
CA GLY A 86 -12.59 -0.74 10.42
C GLY A 86 -13.41 -1.43 9.31
N GLU A 87 -13.04 -2.63 8.87
CA GLU A 87 -13.86 -3.43 7.92
C GLU A 87 -14.44 -4.68 8.59
#